data_AF-A0A0B1SDK6-F1
#
_entry.id   AF-A0A0B1SDK6-F1
#
_cell.length_a   1.000
_cell.length_b   1.000
_cell.length_c   1.000
_cell.angle_alpha   90.00
_cell.angle_beta   90.00
_cell.angle_gamma   90.00
#
_symmetry.space_group_name_H-M   'P 1'
#
loop_
_entity.id
_entity.type
_entity.pdbx_description
1 polymer ?
#
loop_
_entity_poly.entity_id
_entity_poly.type
_entity_poly.pdbx_seq_one_letter_code
_entity_poly.pdbx_strand_id
1 'polypeptide(L)'
;FSFLGRYEDDLIDHRKHILQLWVNKICRHPVLSQSEVWLHFITCTDEKEWKNGKRKAEKDEYVGGNFFNCVTVPQSSLDIGHVERQVEKFQRSVKTSEDAMRIMQERLGIFQKLFVGPVKANWQKMALAFVTLAQSFHTDDHPGSNRMVDALKQTAHHYHQIGDDFEAHSKNDMEPVMESLYSFKGTIQTAPDILHVHKQAIQKYREC
;
A
#
# COMPACT_ATOMS: atom_id res chain seq x y z
N PHE A 1 -24.36 -9.63 10.75
CA PHE A 1 -23.23 -10.02 9.88
C PHE A 1 -23.77 -10.87 8.74
N SER A 2 -24.10 -10.26 7.59
CA SER A 2 -24.61 -11.01 6.43
C SER A 2 -23.45 -11.60 5.64
N PHE A 3 -23.60 -12.85 5.22
CA PHE A 3 -22.61 -13.63 4.47
C PHE A 3 -22.49 -13.23 2.99
N LEU A 4 -23.28 -12.25 2.53
CA LEU A 4 -23.49 -11.94 1.12
C LEU A 4 -22.33 -11.19 0.43
N GLY A 5 -21.41 -10.55 1.17
CA GLY A 5 -20.27 -9.84 0.58
C GLY A 5 -18.94 -10.61 0.62
N ARG A 6 -18.86 -11.77 1.29
CA ARG A 6 -17.57 -12.46 1.53
C ARG A 6 -16.95 -13.05 0.26
N TYR A 7 -17.79 -13.33 -0.74
CA TYR A 7 -17.43 -14.04 -1.97
C TYR A 7 -17.54 -13.17 -3.23
N GLU A 8 -17.64 -11.84 -3.08
CA GLU A 8 -17.51 -10.96 -4.25
C GLU A 8 -16.06 -11.03 -4.76
N ASP A 9 -15.90 -11.27 -6.07
CA ASP A 9 -14.59 -11.47 -6.70
C ASP A 9 -13.65 -10.29 -6.43
N ASP A 10 -14.16 -9.06 -6.53
CA ASP A 10 -13.41 -7.84 -6.23
C ASP A 10 -12.88 -7.82 -4.78
N LEU A 11 -13.67 -8.33 -3.81
CA LEU A 11 -13.24 -8.41 -2.41
C LEU A 11 -12.17 -9.51 -2.22
N ILE A 12 -12.32 -10.64 -2.89
CA ILE A 12 -11.35 -11.74 -2.83
C ILE A 12 -10.01 -11.28 -3.41
N ASP A 13 -10.02 -10.65 -4.59
CA ASP A 13 -8.83 -10.16 -5.26
C ASP A 13 -8.11 -9.09 -4.43
N HIS A 14 -8.87 -8.14 -3.87
CA HIS A 14 -8.31 -7.13 -2.99
C HIS A 14 -7.65 -7.75 -1.74
N ARG A 15 -8.28 -8.76 -1.12
CA ARG A 15 -7.70 -9.47 0.04
C ARG A 15 -6.45 -10.25 -0.33
N LYS A 16 -6.47 -10.95 -1.46
CA LYS A 16 -5.31 -11.71 -1.97
C LYS A 16 -4.13 -10.77 -2.20
N HIS A 17 -4.41 -9.60 -2.77
CA HIS A 17 -3.40 -8.57 -2.99
C HIS A 17 -2.79 -8.05 -1.68
N ILE A 18 -3.61 -7.69 -0.69
CA ILE A 18 -3.11 -7.26 0.63
C ILE A 18 -2.29 -8.37 1.30
N LEU A 19 -2.75 -9.62 1.23
CA LEU A 19 -2.00 -10.76 1.76
C LEU A 19 -0.64 -10.91 1.06
N GLN A 20 -0.58 -10.74 -0.26
CA GLN A 20 0.68 -10.80 -1.00
C GLN A 20 1.65 -9.70 -0.57
N LEU A 21 1.16 -8.46 -0.35
CA LEU A 21 1.97 -7.36 0.17
C LEU A 21 2.52 -7.68 1.57
N TRP A 22 1.69 -8.29 2.44
CA TRP A 22 2.11 -8.72 3.77
C TRP A 22 3.17 -9.83 3.71
N VAL A 23 2.94 -10.89 2.91
CA VAL A 23 3.90 -11.99 2.71
C VAL A 23 5.24 -11.44 2.20
N ASN A 24 5.21 -10.56 1.19
CA ASN A 24 6.41 -9.94 0.64
C ASN A 24 7.21 -9.19 1.72
N LYS A 25 6.52 -8.52 2.66
CA LYS A 25 7.16 -7.80 3.75
C LYS A 25 7.81 -8.74 4.77
N ILE A 26 7.12 -9.82 5.14
CA ILE A 26 7.68 -10.84 6.04
C ILE A 26 8.91 -11.47 5.41
N CYS A 27 8.83 -11.92 4.16
CA CYS A 27 9.93 -12.57 3.44
C CYS A 27 11.16 -11.66 3.24
N ARG A 28 10.97 -10.34 3.11
CA ARG A 28 12.07 -9.37 2.98
C ARG A 28 12.70 -8.97 4.30
N HIS A 29 12.06 -9.24 5.43
CA HIS A 29 12.56 -8.85 6.74
C HIS A 29 13.60 -9.85 7.24
N PRO A 30 14.82 -9.43 7.62
CA PRO A 30 15.92 -10.34 7.94
C PRO A 30 15.66 -11.21 9.18
N VAL A 31 14.91 -10.69 10.16
CA VAL A 31 14.50 -11.46 11.36
C VAL A 31 13.23 -12.29 11.10
N LEU A 32 12.11 -11.66 10.70
CA LEU A 32 10.83 -12.36 10.55
C LEU A 32 10.87 -13.51 9.53
N SER A 33 11.57 -13.33 8.39
CA SER A 33 11.69 -14.37 7.35
C SER A 33 12.41 -15.63 7.83
N GLN A 34 13.22 -15.53 8.88
CA GLN A 34 13.99 -16.62 9.46
C GLN A 34 13.32 -17.21 10.71
N SER A 35 12.18 -16.67 11.14
CA SER A 35 11.52 -17.16 12.34
C SER A 35 10.95 -18.57 12.14
N GLU A 36 11.10 -19.43 13.15
CA GLU A 36 10.59 -20.81 13.08
C GLU A 36 9.08 -20.84 12.81
N VAL A 37 8.32 -19.91 13.41
CA VAL A 37 6.88 -19.80 13.22
C VAL A 37 6.52 -19.50 11.76
N TRP A 38 7.27 -18.62 11.10
CA TRP A 38 7.05 -18.29 9.69
C TRP A 38 7.41 -19.46 8.78
N LEU A 39 8.57 -20.08 9.00
CA LEU A 39 9.02 -21.22 8.20
C LEU A 39 8.05 -22.39 8.33
N HIS A 40 7.57 -22.70 9.53
CA HIS A 40 6.53 -23.71 9.75
C HIS A 40 5.23 -23.33 9.04
N PHE A 41 4.83 -22.04 9.10
CA PHE A 41 3.61 -21.55 8.45
C PHE A 41 3.61 -21.80 6.93
N ILE A 42 4.74 -21.60 6.25
CA ILE A 42 4.81 -21.69 4.78
C ILE A 42 5.25 -23.07 4.24
N THR A 43 5.92 -23.91 5.05
CA THR A 43 6.51 -25.18 4.57
C THR A 43 5.81 -26.44 5.07
N CYS A 44 5.05 -26.37 6.15
CA CYS A 44 4.41 -27.56 6.72
C CYS A 44 3.29 -28.09 5.81
N THR A 45 3.36 -29.37 5.46
CA THR A 45 2.39 -30.05 4.59
C THR A 45 1.61 -31.17 5.29
N ASP A 46 1.95 -31.49 6.54
CA ASP A 46 1.30 -32.53 7.35
C ASP A 46 0.39 -31.91 8.44
N GLU A 47 -0.84 -32.41 8.56
CA GLU A 47 -1.85 -31.83 9.47
C GLU A 47 -1.52 -32.05 10.95
N LYS A 48 -0.87 -33.17 11.30
CA LYS A 48 -0.49 -33.47 12.68
C LYS A 48 0.69 -32.60 13.09
N GLU A 49 1.71 -32.50 12.24
CA GLU A 49 2.85 -31.62 12.45
C GLU A 49 2.43 -30.14 12.46
N TRP A 50 1.45 -29.74 11.64
CA TRP A 50 0.84 -28.42 11.70
C TRP A 50 0.34 -28.08 13.10
N LYS A 51 -0.49 -28.95 13.69
CA LYS A 51 -1.06 -28.77 15.04
C LYS A 51 0.04 -28.74 16.11
N ASN A 52 1.07 -29.56 15.97
CA ASN A 52 2.20 -29.58 16.91
C ASN A 52 3.01 -28.29 16.83
N GLY A 53 3.41 -27.85 15.63
CA GLY A 53 4.18 -26.62 15.44
C GLY A 53 3.40 -25.37 15.85
N LYS A 54 2.08 -25.32 15.60
CA LYS A 54 1.20 -24.27 16.12
C LYS A 54 1.27 -24.20 17.65
N ARG A 55 1.09 -25.34 18.35
CA ARG A 55 1.17 -25.40 19.82
C ARG A 55 2.55 -25.06 20.36
N LYS A 56 3.62 -25.38 19.61
CA LYS A 56 4.99 -25.00 19.97
C LYS A 56 5.14 -23.48 19.92
N ALA A 57 4.68 -22.83 18.85
CA ALA A 57 4.72 -21.37 18.71
C ALA A 57 3.87 -20.65 19.77
N GLU A 58 2.70 -21.19 20.13
CA GLU A 58 1.85 -20.64 21.20
C GLU A 58 2.47 -20.72 22.60
N LYS A 59 3.47 -21.59 22.81
CA LYS A 59 4.16 -21.81 24.09
C LYS A 59 5.56 -21.19 24.14
N ASP A 60 5.97 -20.44 23.12
CA ASP A 60 7.28 -19.82 23.07
C ASP A 60 7.45 -18.78 24.19
N GLU A 61 8.50 -18.93 25.00
CA GLU A 61 8.82 -18.03 26.11
C GLU A 61 9.68 -16.84 25.68
N TYR A 62 10.30 -16.89 24.49
CA TYR A 62 11.14 -15.83 23.93
C TYR A 62 10.31 -14.76 23.20
N VAL A 63 9.21 -14.35 23.82
CA VAL A 63 8.30 -13.31 23.34
C VAL A 63 8.49 -11.99 24.09
N GLY A 64 8.10 -10.88 23.46
CA GLY A 64 8.22 -9.55 24.05
C GLY A 64 9.68 -9.21 24.40
N GLY A 65 9.93 -8.79 25.64
CA GLY A 65 11.29 -8.46 26.09
C GLY A 65 12.25 -9.66 26.13
N ASN A 66 11.74 -10.88 26.33
CA ASN A 66 12.59 -12.07 26.39
C ASN A 66 13.25 -12.40 25.04
N PHE A 67 12.67 -11.91 23.93
CA PHE A 67 13.26 -12.04 22.60
C PHE A 67 14.69 -11.50 22.55
N PHE A 68 15.02 -10.46 23.32
CA PHE A 68 16.37 -9.88 23.32
C PHE A 68 17.45 -10.85 23.85
N ASN A 69 17.08 -11.92 24.57
CA ASN A 69 18.01 -12.99 24.93
C ASN A 69 18.45 -13.84 23.71
N CYS A 70 17.71 -13.77 22.61
CA CYS A 70 18.04 -14.44 21.34
C CYS A 70 18.92 -13.57 20.43
N VAL A 71 19.24 -12.34 20.83
CA VAL A 71 19.98 -11.38 20.00
C VAL A 71 21.42 -11.27 20.48
N THR A 72 22.37 -11.63 19.62
CA THR A 72 23.78 -11.33 19.87
C THR A 72 24.07 -9.88 19.49
N VAL A 73 24.60 -9.10 20.44
CA VAL A 73 24.95 -7.69 20.24
C VAL A 73 26.47 -7.49 20.20
N PRO A 74 26.98 -6.45 19.51
CA PRO A 74 28.40 -6.10 19.55
C PRO A 74 28.86 -5.76 20.98
N GLN A 75 30.11 -6.11 21.32
CA GLN A 75 30.70 -5.88 22.65
C GLN A 75 31.13 -4.41 22.90
N SER A 76 30.64 -3.47 22.09
CA SER A 76 30.91 -2.04 22.24
C SER A 76 29.97 -1.42 23.25
N SER A 77 30.50 -0.68 24.21
CA SER A 77 29.66 0.14 25.10
C SER A 77 28.95 1.24 24.32
N LEU A 78 27.70 1.52 24.72
CA LEU A 78 26.91 2.60 24.15
C LEU A 78 26.87 3.79 25.11
N ASP A 79 27.04 5.00 24.57
CA ASP A 79 26.74 6.23 25.31
C ASP A 79 25.21 6.35 25.46
N ILE A 80 24.72 6.26 26.70
CA ILE A 80 23.29 6.36 27.01
C ILE A 80 22.72 7.71 26.55
N GLY A 81 23.47 8.80 26.69
CA GLY A 81 23.03 10.11 26.20
C GLY A 81 22.86 10.11 24.68
N HIS A 82 23.70 9.38 23.95
CA HIS A 82 23.53 9.18 22.52
C HIS A 82 22.30 8.34 22.21
N VAL A 83 22.09 7.23 22.91
CA VAL A 83 20.92 6.35 22.70
C VAL A 83 19.61 7.12 22.89
N GLU A 84 19.50 7.92 23.95
CA GLU A 84 18.31 8.76 24.17
C GLU A 84 18.07 9.75 23.04
N ARG A 85 19.12 10.45 22.59
CA ARG A 85 19.02 11.36 21.44
C ARG A 85 18.54 10.61 20.19
N GLN A 86 18.91 9.35 19.99
CA GLN A 86 18.41 8.54 18.86
C GLN A 86 16.94 8.16 19.04
N VAL A 87 16.52 7.75 20.24
CA VAL A 87 15.11 7.45 20.54
C VAL A 87 14.22 8.68 20.31
N GLU A 88 14.65 9.86 20.75
CA GLU A 88 13.93 11.10 20.49
C GLU A 88 13.87 11.48 19.01
N LYS A 89 15.00 11.33 18.29
CA LYS A 89 15.05 11.56 16.83
C LYS A 89 14.09 10.62 16.11
N PHE A 90 14.08 9.34 16.48
CA PHE A 90 13.16 8.36 15.91
C PHE A 90 11.71 8.73 16.22
N GLN A 91 11.37 9.10 17.46
CA GLN A 91 10.02 9.55 17.81
C GLN A 91 9.57 10.75 16.97
N ARG A 92 10.44 11.76 16.78
CA ARG A 92 10.15 12.90 15.91
C ARG A 92 9.94 12.46 14.47
N SER A 93 10.81 11.59 13.95
CA SER A 93 10.73 11.05 12.59
C SER A 93 9.44 10.26 12.34
N VAL A 94 9.02 9.41 13.29
CA VAL A 94 7.75 8.67 13.23
C VAL A 94 6.58 9.64 13.08
N LYS A 95 6.50 10.66 13.94
CA LYS A 95 5.43 11.65 13.90
C LYS A 95 5.42 12.44 12.58
N THR A 96 6.57 12.96 12.16
CA THR A 96 6.64 13.74 10.91
C THR A 96 6.33 12.89 9.68
N SER A 97 6.72 11.61 9.70
CA SER A 97 6.41 10.67 8.61
C SER A 97 4.92 10.35 8.56
N GLU A 98 4.27 10.15 9.71
CA GLU A 98 2.82 9.96 9.79
C GLU A 98 2.05 11.15 9.19
N ASP A 99 2.43 12.37 9.58
CA ASP A 99 1.81 13.59 9.04
C ASP A 99 2.03 13.74 7.53
N ALA A 100 3.26 13.51 7.05
CA ALA A 100 3.58 13.59 5.63
C ALA A 100 2.82 12.56 4.79
N MET A 101 2.75 11.30 5.28
CA MET A 101 1.98 10.25 4.62
C MET A 101 0.49 10.58 4.58
N ARG A 102 -0.07 11.12 5.67
CA ARG A 102 -1.49 11.50 5.73
C ARG A 102 -1.82 12.53 4.65
N ILE A 103 -0.98 13.57 4.51
CA ILE A 103 -1.14 14.59 3.48
C ILE A 103 -1.05 13.96 2.08
N MET A 104 -0.07 13.09 1.85
CA MET A 104 0.08 12.42 0.55
C MET A 104 -1.11 11.53 0.21
N GLN A 105 -1.58 10.72 1.16
CA GLN A 105 -2.77 9.86 0.99
C GLN A 105 -4.02 10.68 0.67
N GLU A 106 -4.22 11.80 1.36
CA GLU A 106 -5.33 12.71 1.11
C GLU A 106 -5.28 13.26 -0.32
N ARG A 107 -4.11 13.77 -0.75
CA ARG A 107 -3.95 14.32 -2.10
C ARG A 107 -4.12 13.27 -3.19
N LEU A 108 -3.50 12.11 -3.06
CA LEU A 108 -3.63 11.01 -4.02
C LEU A 108 -5.07 10.51 -4.10
N GLY A 109 -5.76 10.34 -2.97
CA GLY A 109 -7.15 9.92 -2.94
C GLY A 109 -8.11 10.90 -3.61
N ILE A 110 -7.84 12.21 -3.54
CA ILE A 110 -8.59 13.21 -4.31
C ILE A 110 -8.34 13.02 -5.81
N PHE A 111 -7.07 12.94 -6.24
CA PHE A 111 -6.73 12.83 -7.66
C PHE A 111 -7.24 11.53 -8.30
N GLN A 112 -7.18 10.38 -7.61
CA GLN A 112 -7.74 9.12 -8.12
C GLN A 112 -9.24 9.26 -8.45
N LYS A 113 -10.02 9.83 -7.52
CA LYS A 113 -11.46 10.08 -7.74
C LYS A 113 -11.71 11.04 -8.88
N LEU A 114 -10.89 12.09 -9.01
CA LEU A 114 -11.01 13.05 -10.10
C LEU A 114 -10.68 12.42 -11.46
N PHE A 115 -9.62 11.62 -11.56
CA PHE A 115 -9.16 11.01 -12.80
C PHE A 115 -10.16 9.99 -13.34
N VAL A 116 -10.61 9.06 -12.50
CA VAL A 116 -11.56 8.00 -12.90
C VAL A 116 -12.96 8.56 -13.18
N GLY A 117 -13.38 9.62 -12.46
CA GLY A 117 -14.71 10.19 -12.59
C GLY A 117 -14.76 11.42 -13.52
N PRO A 118 -14.71 12.64 -12.96
CA PRO A 118 -15.00 13.87 -13.70
C PRO A 118 -14.01 14.16 -14.83
N VAL A 119 -12.73 13.84 -14.70
CA VAL A 119 -11.73 14.08 -15.75
C VAL A 119 -12.00 13.16 -16.95
N LYS A 120 -12.12 11.84 -16.73
CA LYS A 120 -12.52 10.90 -17.78
C LYS A 120 -13.83 11.32 -18.45
N ALA A 121 -14.85 11.66 -17.65
CA ALA A 121 -16.15 12.10 -18.18
C ALA A 121 -16.04 13.37 -19.06
N ASN A 122 -15.18 14.32 -18.70
CA ASN A 122 -14.96 15.53 -19.51
C ASN A 122 -14.27 15.21 -20.84
N TRP A 123 -13.29 14.30 -20.86
CA TRP A 123 -12.66 13.83 -22.10
C TRP A 123 -13.67 13.11 -23.01
N GLN A 124 -14.53 12.26 -22.45
CA GLN A 124 -15.62 11.61 -23.19
C GLN A 124 -16.64 12.62 -23.76
N LYS A 125 -16.99 13.66 -23.02
CA LYS A 125 -17.86 14.73 -23.52
C LYS A 125 -17.22 15.52 -24.66
N MET A 126 -15.91 15.76 -24.58
CA MET A 126 -15.19 16.42 -25.66
C MET A 126 -15.16 15.54 -26.92
N ALA A 127 -14.94 14.23 -26.78
CA ALA A 127 -15.07 13.29 -27.89
C ALA A 127 -16.47 13.33 -28.52
N LEU A 128 -17.53 13.34 -27.71
CA LEU A 128 -18.92 13.46 -28.19
C LEU A 128 -19.15 14.77 -28.97
N ALA A 129 -18.54 15.88 -28.54
CA ALA A 129 -18.63 17.16 -29.26
C ALA A 129 -18.01 17.05 -30.67
N PHE A 130 -16.84 16.39 -30.80
CA PHE A 130 -16.23 16.12 -32.11
C PHE A 130 -17.10 15.21 -32.98
N VAL A 131 -17.73 14.17 -32.42
CA VAL A 131 -18.66 13.31 -33.16
C VAL A 131 -19.88 14.10 -33.64
N THR A 132 -20.46 14.94 -32.77
CA THR A 132 -21.60 15.79 -33.12
C THR A 132 -21.24 16.78 -34.22
N LEU A 133 -20.05 17.38 -34.15
CA LEU A 133 -19.55 18.25 -35.20
C LEU A 133 -19.32 17.49 -36.51
N ALA A 134 -18.78 16.27 -36.46
CA ALA A 134 -18.62 15.44 -37.66
C ALA A 134 -19.97 15.16 -38.34
N GLN A 135 -21.04 14.92 -37.56
CA GLN A 135 -22.38 14.69 -38.09
C GLN A 135 -22.93 15.90 -38.85
N SER A 136 -22.57 17.14 -38.49
CA SER A 136 -23.04 18.32 -39.23
C SER A 136 -22.46 18.45 -40.63
N PHE A 137 -21.34 17.76 -40.93
CA PHE A 137 -20.72 17.73 -42.26
C PHE A 137 -21.22 16.57 -43.13
N HIS A 138 -22.05 15.67 -42.60
CA HIS A 138 -22.59 14.52 -43.35
C HIS A 138 -23.70 14.89 -44.35
N THR A 139 -24.15 16.15 -44.35
CA THR A 139 -25.17 16.67 -45.26
C THR A 139 -24.63 17.06 -46.63
N ASP A 140 -23.31 17.03 -46.81
CA ASP A 140 -22.60 17.36 -48.04
C ASP A 140 -21.74 16.17 -48.49
N ASP A 141 -22.10 15.55 -49.61
CA ASP A 141 -21.39 14.39 -50.20
C ASP A 141 -20.05 14.77 -50.87
N HIS A 142 -19.61 16.03 -50.74
CA HIS A 142 -18.34 16.47 -51.29
C HIS A 142 -17.14 15.71 -50.68
N PRO A 143 -16.17 15.23 -51.48
CA PRO A 143 -15.01 14.47 -50.99
C PRO A 143 -14.15 15.18 -49.94
N GLY A 144 -14.15 16.52 -49.93
CA GLY A 144 -13.51 17.31 -48.86
C GLY A 144 -14.21 17.16 -47.52
N SER A 145 -15.54 17.17 -47.52
CA SER A 145 -16.41 17.04 -46.34
C SER A 145 -16.26 15.65 -45.72
N ASN A 146 -16.20 14.60 -46.55
CA ASN A 146 -15.93 13.23 -46.08
C ASN A 146 -14.58 13.09 -45.36
N ARG A 147 -13.49 13.66 -45.92
CA ARG A 147 -12.17 13.65 -45.25
C ARG A 147 -12.17 14.38 -43.91
N MET A 148 -12.91 15.48 -43.82
CA MET A 148 -13.07 16.23 -42.58
C MET A 148 -13.85 15.42 -41.52
N VAL A 149 -14.94 14.76 -41.92
CA VAL A 149 -15.72 13.86 -41.06
C VAL A 149 -14.82 12.78 -40.46
N ASP A 150 -13.99 12.13 -41.29
CA ASP A 150 -13.10 11.07 -40.82
C ASP A 150 -12.04 11.60 -39.85
N ALA A 151 -11.44 12.76 -40.12
CA ALA A 151 -10.49 13.40 -39.22
C ALA A 151 -11.13 13.77 -37.87
N LEU A 152 -12.37 14.27 -37.86
CA LEU A 152 -13.10 14.60 -36.64
C LEU A 152 -13.46 13.35 -35.83
N LYS A 153 -13.85 12.24 -36.50
CA LYS A 153 -14.09 10.95 -35.83
C LYS A 153 -12.82 10.37 -35.23
N GLN A 154 -11.69 10.42 -35.94
CA GLN A 154 -10.40 10.00 -35.40
C GLN A 154 -9.99 10.84 -34.20
N THR A 155 -10.20 12.16 -34.27
CA THR A 155 -9.96 13.06 -33.14
C THR A 155 -10.81 12.65 -31.94
N ALA A 156 -12.12 12.45 -32.12
CA ALA A 156 -13.00 11.97 -31.05
C ALA A 156 -12.51 10.67 -30.41
N HIS A 157 -12.03 9.72 -31.20
CA HIS A 157 -11.45 8.48 -30.70
C HIS A 157 -10.24 8.73 -29.80
N HIS A 158 -9.31 9.61 -30.18
CA HIS A 158 -8.18 9.98 -29.33
C HIS A 158 -8.60 10.68 -28.03
N TYR A 159 -9.63 11.52 -28.07
CA TYR A 159 -10.18 12.12 -26.85
C TYR A 159 -10.79 11.07 -25.91
N HIS A 160 -11.42 10.01 -26.43
CA HIS A 160 -11.84 8.86 -25.62
C HIS A 160 -10.65 8.13 -24.99
N GLN A 161 -9.61 7.84 -25.78
CA GLN A 161 -8.40 7.17 -25.32
C GLN A 161 -7.70 7.94 -24.20
N ILE A 162 -7.58 9.27 -24.31
CA ILE A 162 -7.01 10.11 -23.24
C ILE A 162 -7.80 9.91 -21.93
N GLY A 163 -9.13 9.85 -22.00
CA GLY A 163 -9.97 9.58 -20.83
C GLY A 163 -9.70 8.21 -20.20
N ASP A 164 -9.51 7.18 -21.02
CA ASP A 164 -9.17 5.83 -20.56
C ASP A 164 -7.74 5.77 -19.99
N ASP A 165 -6.79 6.53 -20.55
CA ASP A 165 -5.42 6.63 -20.05
C ASP A 165 -5.37 7.21 -18.62
N PHE A 166 -6.22 8.20 -18.29
CA PHE A 166 -6.32 8.73 -16.92
C PHE A 166 -6.86 7.71 -15.92
N GLU A 167 -7.83 6.87 -16.31
CA GLU A 167 -8.30 5.78 -15.47
C GLU A 167 -7.23 4.71 -15.29
N ALA A 168 -6.54 4.34 -16.37
CA ALA A 168 -5.42 3.40 -16.33
C ALA A 168 -4.29 3.90 -15.42
N HIS A 169 -3.92 5.19 -15.50
CA HIS A 169 -2.93 5.81 -14.63
C HIS A 169 -3.33 5.73 -13.14
N SER A 170 -4.61 5.98 -12.83
CA SER A 170 -5.12 5.88 -11.46
C SER A 170 -4.96 4.47 -10.88
N LYS A 171 -5.19 3.43 -11.69
CA LYS A 171 -5.08 2.02 -11.29
C LYS A 171 -3.64 1.51 -11.28
N ASN A 172 -2.86 1.83 -12.29
CA ASN A 172 -1.55 1.20 -12.50
C ASN A 172 -0.42 1.93 -11.78
N ASP A 173 -0.55 3.23 -11.53
CA ASP A 173 0.54 4.05 -10.99
C ASP A 173 0.20 4.63 -9.62
N MET A 174 -1.00 5.19 -9.45
CA MET A 174 -1.38 5.84 -8.19
C MET A 174 -1.74 4.83 -7.08
N GLU A 175 -2.46 3.76 -7.43
CA GLU A 175 -2.89 2.74 -6.48
C GLU A 175 -1.70 2.04 -5.79
N PRO A 176 -0.63 1.62 -6.48
CA PRO A 176 0.56 1.07 -5.83
C PRO A 176 1.23 2.02 -4.81
N VAL A 177 1.19 3.33 -5.07
CA VAL A 177 1.71 4.35 -4.13
C VAL A 177 0.82 4.41 -2.89
N MET A 178 -0.51 4.44 -3.08
CA MET A 178 -1.47 4.42 -1.97
C MET A 178 -1.33 3.17 -1.08
N GLU A 179 -1.13 2.01 -1.69
CA GLU A 179 -0.90 0.75 -1.00
C GLU A 179 0.41 0.74 -0.21
N SER A 180 1.48 1.29 -0.81
CA SER A 180 2.77 1.44 -0.13
C SER A 180 2.65 2.34 1.10
N LEU A 181 1.92 3.46 0.99
CA LEU A 181 1.64 4.37 2.10
C LEU A 181 0.77 3.69 3.18
N TYR A 182 -0.23 2.90 2.78
CA TYR A 182 -1.08 2.16 3.72
C TYR A 182 -0.29 1.09 4.50
N SER A 183 0.54 0.31 3.79
CA SER A 183 1.42 -0.70 4.38
C SER A 183 2.44 -0.09 5.35
N PHE A 184 3.00 1.08 4.99
CA PHE A 184 3.95 1.77 5.85
C PHE A 184 3.27 2.39 7.08
N LYS A 185 2.08 2.98 6.92
CA LYS A 185 1.25 3.46 8.02
C LYS A 185 1.03 2.40 9.11
N GLY A 186 0.68 1.17 8.72
CA GLY A 186 0.52 0.07 9.68
C GLY A 186 1.79 -0.25 10.48
N THR A 187 2.98 -0.03 9.91
CA THR A 187 4.28 -0.17 10.62
C THR A 187 4.51 0.98 11.59
N ILE A 188 4.25 2.21 11.14
CA ILE A 188 4.47 3.41 11.96
C ILE A 188 3.54 3.41 13.17
N GLN A 189 2.33 2.87 13.03
CA GLN A 189 1.37 2.76 14.13
C GLN A 189 1.84 1.85 15.27
N THR A 190 2.82 0.95 15.07
CA THR A 190 3.40 0.14 16.15
C THR A 190 4.58 0.82 16.85
N ALA A 191 5.09 1.93 16.32
CA ALA A 191 6.25 2.63 16.87
C ALA A 191 6.03 3.21 18.28
N PRO A 192 4.85 3.73 18.67
CA PRO A 192 4.61 4.22 20.03
C PRO A 192 4.87 3.17 21.11
N ASP A 193 4.42 1.93 20.91
CA ASP A 193 4.62 0.83 21.86
C ASP A 193 6.10 0.44 21.96
N ILE A 194 6.80 0.38 20.82
CA ILE A 194 8.24 0.13 20.78
C ILE A 194 9.00 1.22 21.55
N LEU A 195 8.69 2.50 21.27
CA LEU A 195 9.29 3.65 21.95
C LEU A 195 9.03 3.62 23.46
N HIS A 196 7.84 3.20 23.89
CA HIS A 196 7.49 3.09 25.30
C HIS A 196 8.39 2.08 26.02
N VAL A 197 8.58 0.89 25.45
CA VAL A 197 9.46 -0.15 26.00
C VAL A 197 10.91 0.36 26.11
N HIS A 198 11.43 1.02 25.07
CA HIS A 198 12.78 1.57 25.10
C HIS A 198 12.96 2.64 26.18
N LYS A 199 11.99 3.55 26.35
CA LYS A 199 12.05 4.59 27.39
C LYS A 199 12.05 4.00 28.81
N GLN A 200 11.21 2.99 29.05
CA GLN A 200 11.19 2.28 30.33
C GLN A 200 12.52 1.57 30.63
N ALA A 201 13.13 0.95 29.61
CA ALA A 201 14.42 0.29 29.76
C ALA A 201 15.53 1.29 30.14
N ILE A 202 15.58 2.45 29.49
CA ILE A 202 16.55 3.52 29.80
C ILE A 202 16.33 4.06 31.22
N GLN A 203 15.08 4.25 31.63
CA GLN A 203 14.76 4.70 32.98
C GLN A 203 15.28 3.71 34.02
N LYS A 204 14.95 2.42 33.88
CA LYS A 204 15.43 1.37 34.80
C LYS A 204 16.95 1.28 34.84
N TYR A 205 17.62 1.42 33.69
CA TYR A 205 19.08 1.41 33.62
C TYR A 205 19.72 2.53 34.47
N ARG A 206 19.06 3.69 34.60
CA ARG A 206 19.55 4.79 35.45
C ARG A 206 19.32 4.59 36.94
N GLU A 207 18.33 3.77 37.29
CA GLU A 207 17.98 3.46 38.68
C GLU A 207 18.88 2.36 39.27
N CYS A 208 19.63 1.65 38.43
CA CYS A 208 20.63 0.64 38.79
C CYS A 208 22.04 1.26 38.88
#